data_AF-A0A955ATP4-F1
#
_entry.id   AF-A0A955ATP4-F1
#
_cell.length_a   1.000
_cell.length_b   1.000
_cell.length_c   1.000
_cell.angle_alpha   90.00
_cell.angle_beta   90.00
_cell.angle_gamma   90.00
#
_symmetry.space_group_name_H-M   'P 1'
#
loop_
_entity.id
_entity.type
_entity.pdbx_description
1 polymer ?
#
loop_
_entity_poly.entity_id
_entity_poly.type
_entity_poly.pdbx_seq_one_letter_code
_entity_poly.pdbx_strand_id
1 'polypeptide(L)'
;TGTRLTPVMVIHANHPNELDAEVAESVGRLIAAGVPVLNQAVLLRGVNDRVETLAELSERLLDIRVTPYYLHQLDRVAGAAHFEVPVAEGQRLIEQLRSRLPGYAVPRYVQEIAGDSHKRVLA
;
A
#
# COMPACT_ATOMS: atom_id res chain seq x y z
N THR A 1 -10.27 -19.04 11.78
CA THR A 1 -11.32 -18.33 12.54
C THR A 1 -12.46 -19.27 12.85
N GLY A 2 -13.14 -19.16 13.99
CA GLY A 2 -14.27 -20.05 14.35
C GLY A 2 -15.58 -19.76 13.60
N THR A 3 -15.53 -19.02 12.49
CA THR A 3 -16.71 -18.55 11.75
C THR A 3 -16.74 -19.18 10.37
N ARG A 4 -17.94 -19.24 9.75
CA ARG A 4 -18.11 -19.70 8.35
C ARG A 4 -17.62 -18.69 7.30
N LEU A 5 -17.25 -17.48 7.72
CA LEU A 5 -16.87 -16.40 6.81
C LEU A 5 -15.39 -16.50 6.52
N THR A 6 -14.99 -16.10 5.30
CA THR A 6 -13.57 -15.92 4.95
C THR A 6 -13.21 -14.46 5.20
N PRO A 7 -12.56 -14.12 6.32
CA PRO A 7 -12.12 -12.75 6.56
C PRO A 7 -10.93 -12.42 5.66
N VAL A 8 -10.81 -11.15 5.30
CA VAL A 8 -9.63 -10.55 4.68
C VAL A 8 -9.26 -9.32 5.51
N MET A 9 -7.98 -9.13 5.78
CA MET A 9 -7.47 -7.95 6.48
C MET A 9 -6.76 -7.02 5.51
N VAL A 10 -7.03 -5.72 5.61
CA VAL A 10 -6.28 -4.68 4.88
C VAL A 10 -5.63 -3.77 5.91
N ILE A 11 -4.31 -3.82 6.00
CA ILE A 11 -3.53 -2.93 6.88
C ILE A 11 -3.12 -1.65 6.12
N HIS A 12 -2.65 -0.66 6.86
CA HIS A 12 -2.19 0.62 6.31
C HIS A 12 -0.79 0.95 6.81
N ALA A 13 0.21 0.57 6.01
CA ALA A 13 1.61 0.91 6.23
C ALA A 13 2.11 1.79 5.07
N ASN A 14 2.67 2.96 5.39
CA ASN A 14 3.14 3.93 4.39
C ASN A 14 4.66 3.89 4.20
N HIS A 15 5.40 3.46 5.21
CA HIS A 15 6.84 3.43 5.21
C HIS A 15 7.38 2.08 5.72
N PRO A 16 8.51 1.55 5.19
CA PRO A 16 9.09 0.29 5.66
C PRO A 16 9.35 0.27 7.17
N ASN A 17 9.71 1.41 7.76
CA ASN A 17 9.93 1.56 9.21
C ASN A 17 8.71 1.21 10.08
N GLU A 18 7.49 1.22 9.53
CA GLU A 18 6.27 0.84 10.24
C GLU A 18 6.14 -0.69 10.40
N LEU A 19 6.94 -1.48 9.67
CA LEU A 19 6.88 -2.94 9.65
C LEU A 19 7.93 -3.56 10.58
N ASP A 20 7.83 -3.26 11.88
CA ASP A 20 8.73 -3.81 12.89
C ASP A 20 8.40 -5.28 13.25
N ALA A 21 9.13 -5.82 14.23
CA ALA A 21 8.96 -7.20 14.68
C ALA A 21 7.58 -7.46 15.31
N GLU A 22 7.00 -6.48 16.00
CA GLU A 22 5.68 -6.64 16.65
C GLU A 22 4.56 -6.66 15.60
N VAL A 23 4.68 -5.83 14.57
CA VAL A 23 3.79 -5.85 13.41
C VAL A 23 3.93 -7.17 12.67
N ALA A 24 5.16 -7.63 12.41
CA ALA A 24 5.42 -8.90 11.74
C ALA A 24 4.82 -10.09 12.51
N GLU A 25 4.96 -10.13 13.84
CA GLU A 25 4.37 -11.17 14.68
C GLU A 25 2.83 -11.15 14.61
N SER A 26 2.25 -9.95 14.70
CA SER A 26 0.80 -9.76 14.69
C SER A 26 0.18 -10.17 13.34
N VAL A 27 0.82 -9.78 12.24
CA VAL A 27 0.46 -10.22 10.89
C VAL A 27 0.65 -11.74 10.74
N GLY A 28 1.73 -12.29 11.31
CA GLY A 28 1.99 -13.73 11.36
C GLY A 28 0.85 -14.53 11.98
N ARG A 29 0.23 -14.03 13.06
CA ARG A 29 -0.94 -14.66 13.69
C ARG A 29 -2.17 -14.66 12.78
N LEU A 30 -2.40 -13.59 12.03
CA LEU A 30 -3.50 -13.51 11.04
C LEU A 30 -3.30 -14.53 9.92
N ILE A 31 -2.09 -14.59 9.36
CA ILE A 31 -1.77 -15.53 8.28
C ILE A 31 -1.84 -16.98 8.76
N ALA A 32 -1.35 -17.28 9.97
CA ALA A 32 -1.46 -18.60 10.56
C ALA A 32 -2.93 -19.03 10.77
N ALA A 33 -3.82 -18.07 11.00
CA ALA A 33 -5.25 -18.30 11.09
C ALA A 33 -5.95 -18.41 9.71
N GLY A 34 -5.19 -18.37 8.61
CA GLY A 34 -5.68 -18.47 7.23
C GLY A 34 -6.27 -17.17 6.67
N VAL A 35 -6.01 -16.03 7.30
CA VAL A 35 -6.54 -14.72 6.87
C VAL A 35 -5.58 -14.10 5.85
N PRO A 36 -6.01 -13.86 4.59
CA PRO A 36 -5.22 -13.08 3.65
C PRO A 36 -5.06 -11.65 4.15
N VAL A 37 -3.84 -11.11 4.05
CA VAL A 37 -3.51 -9.76 4.48
C VAL A 37 -3.01 -8.95 3.28
N LEU A 38 -3.61 -7.78 3.09
CA LEU A 38 -3.27 -6.81 2.04
C LEU A 38 -2.77 -5.52 2.69
N ASN A 39 -1.94 -4.74 2.00
CA ASN A 39 -1.58 -3.39 2.41
C ASN A 39 -2.15 -2.36 1.44
N GLN A 40 -2.79 -1.34 1.98
CA GLN A 40 -3.00 -0.08 1.25
C GLN A 40 -2.05 0.96 1.84
N ALA A 41 -1.49 1.83 1.00
CA ALA A 41 -0.68 2.96 1.42
C ALA A 41 -1.23 4.22 0.76
N VAL A 42 -0.90 5.40 1.29
CA VAL A 42 -1.12 6.70 0.63
C VAL A 42 0.23 7.24 0.19
N LEU A 43 0.30 7.79 -1.02
CA LEU A 43 1.48 8.47 -1.53
C LEU A 43 1.57 9.85 -0.86
N LEU A 44 2.62 10.03 -0.05
CA LEU A 44 2.81 11.17 0.84
C LEU A 44 4.20 11.77 0.63
N ARG A 45 4.24 13.07 0.36
CA ARG A 45 5.46 13.85 0.17
C ARG A 45 6.34 13.81 1.40
N GLY A 46 7.63 13.51 1.22
CA GLY A 46 8.61 13.43 2.29
C GLY A 46 8.46 12.21 3.20
N VAL A 47 7.53 11.29 2.89
CA VAL A 47 7.37 10.02 3.60
C VAL A 47 7.75 8.88 2.68
N ASN A 48 7.02 8.70 1.57
CA ASN A 48 7.19 7.56 0.66
C ASN A 48 7.15 7.97 -0.82
N ASP A 49 7.44 9.23 -1.13
CA ASP A 49 7.50 9.80 -2.48
C ASP A 49 8.80 9.48 -3.24
N ARG A 50 9.43 8.35 -2.92
CA ARG A 50 10.67 7.85 -3.53
C ARG A 50 10.53 6.39 -3.93
N VAL A 51 11.06 6.04 -5.10
CA VAL A 51 11.01 4.65 -5.60
C VAL A 51 11.75 3.69 -4.69
N GLU A 52 12.87 4.10 -4.09
CA GLU A 52 13.60 3.24 -3.15
C GLU A 52 12.76 2.90 -1.92
N THR A 53 12.08 3.90 -1.34
CA THR A 53 11.22 3.71 -0.16
C THR A 53 10.02 2.82 -0.47
N LEU A 54 9.37 3.02 -1.62
CA LEU A 54 8.23 2.19 -2.02
C LEU A 54 8.65 0.76 -2.37
N ALA A 55 9.83 0.57 -2.96
CA ALA A 55 10.36 -0.76 -3.23
C ALA A 55 10.66 -1.51 -1.93
N GLU A 56 11.35 -0.87 -0.99
CA GLU A 56 11.64 -1.45 0.33
C GLU A 56 10.35 -1.77 1.10
N LEU A 57 9.35 -0.87 1.05
CA LEU A 57 8.04 -1.14 1.64
C LEU A 57 7.42 -2.41 1.05
N SER A 58 7.36 -2.54 -0.28
CA SER A 58 6.81 -3.71 -0.95
C SER A 58 7.56 -5.00 -0.58
N GLU A 59 8.89 -4.96 -0.56
CA GLU A 59 9.72 -6.12 -0.19
C GLU A 59 9.45 -6.56 1.26
N ARG A 60 9.46 -5.61 2.21
CA ARG A 60 9.18 -5.91 3.62
C ARG A 60 7.77 -6.43 3.86
N LEU A 61 6.79 -5.92 3.11
CA LEU A 61 5.42 -6.46 3.15
C LEU A 61 5.40 -7.92 2.68
N LEU A 62 6.11 -8.26 1.60
CA LEU A 62 6.19 -9.62 1.11
C LEU A 62 6.91 -10.56 2.07
N ASP A 63 7.97 -10.09 2.74
CA ASP A 63 8.68 -10.88 3.76
C ASP A 63 7.76 -11.35 4.89
N ILE A 64 6.77 -10.52 5.24
CA ILE A 64 5.73 -10.85 6.22
C ILE A 64 4.45 -11.41 5.59
N ARG A 65 4.48 -11.79 4.30
CA ARG A 65 3.37 -12.34 3.50
C ARG A 65 2.12 -11.44 3.43
N VAL A 66 2.34 -10.13 3.36
CA VAL A 66 1.32 -9.12 3.06
C VAL A 66 1.45 -8.69 1.61
N THR A 67 0.34 -8.67 0.88
CA THR A 67 0.35 -8.24 -0.53
C THR A 67 0.23 -6.71 -0.64
N PRO A 68 1.18 -6.01 -1.30
CA PRO A 68 1.01 -4.59 -1.63
C PRO A 68 -0.17 -4.42 -2.61
N TYR A 69 -1.26 -3.82 -2.14
CA TYR A 69 -2.54 -3.84 -2.87
C TYR A 69 -2.84 -2.51 -3.56
N TYR A 70 -2.89 -1.42 -2.79
CA TYR A 70 -3.13 -0.08 -3.32
C TYR A 70 -2.09 0.91 -2.83
N LEU A 71 -1.71 1.81 -3.73
CA LEU A 71 -1.10 3.09 -3.39
C LEU A 71 -2.12 4.17 -3.76
N HIS A 72 -2.59 4.91 -2.77
CA HIS A 72 -3.61 5.94 -2.94
C HIS A 72 -2.95 7.28 -3.25
N GLN A 73 -3.47 7.99 -4.25
CA GLN A 73 -3.30 9.44 -4.31
C GLN A 73 -3.93 10.05 -3.05
N LEU A 74 -3.23 10.97 -2.41
CA LEU A 74 -3.74 11.68 -1.24
C LEU A 74 -5.07 12.38 -1.55
N ASP A 75 -6.09 12.09 -0.75
CA ASP A 75 -7.35 12.83 -0.78
C ASP A 75 -7.12 14.24 -0.23
N ARG A 76 -7.57 15.24 -0.99
CA ARG A 76 -7.42 16.66 -0.61
C ARG A 76 -8.38 17.00 0.52
N VAL A 77 -7.95 16.75 1.75
CA VAL A 77 -8.62 17.18 2.97
C VAL A 77 -7.90 18.39 3.57
N ALA A 78 -8.65 19.21 4.32
CA ALA A 78 -8.09 20.38 4.99
C ALA A 78 -6.89 19.98 5.87
N GLY A 79 -5.76 20.67 5.69
CA GLY A 79 -4.53 20.43 6.45
C GLY A 79 -3.55 19.42 5.82
N ALA A 80 -3.96 18.59 4.86
CA ALA A 80 -3.08 17.56 4.29
C ALA A 80 -2.32 17.99 3.01
N ALA A 81 -2.61 19.15 2.44
CA ALA A 81 -2.09 19.59 1.13
C ALA A 81 -0.55 19.59 1.03
N HIS A 82 0.17 19.80 2.14
CA HIS A 82 1.63 19.78 2.16
C HIS A 82 2.23 18.38 1.94
N PHE A 83 1.46 17.32 2.16
CA PHE A 83 1.83 15.95 1.83
C PHE A 83 1.48 15.56 0.39
N GLU A 84 0.88 16.44 -0.41
CA GLU A 84 0.44 16.09 -1.76
C GLU A 84 1.63 15.88 -2.72
N VAL A 85 1.61 14.74 -3.39
CA VAL A 85 2.47 14.42 -4.54
C VAL A 85 1.63 14.55 -5.82
N PRO A 86 2.13 15.25 -6.87
CA PRO A 86 1.44 15.32 -8.15
C PRO A 86 1.18 13.93 -8.74
N VAL A 87 -0.01 13.73 -9.31
CA VAL A 87 -0.40 12.45 -9.95
C VAL A 87 0.66 11.94 -10.93
N ALA A 88 1.20 12.83 -11.77
CA ALA A 88 2.22 12.47 -12.76
C ALA A 88 3.51 11.91 -12.12
N GLU A 89 3.86 12.39 -10.92
CA GLU A 89 4.99 11.86 -10.16
C GLU A 89 4.66 10.48 -9.57
N GLY A 90 3.45 10.28 -9.05
CA GLY A 90 2.97 8.96 -8.63
C GLY A 90 2.98 7.93 -9.75
N GLN A 91 2.52 8.29 -10.95
CA GLN A 91 2.57 7.42 -12.13
C GLN A 91 4.01 7.06 -12.52
N ARG A 92 4.92 8.04 -12.48
CA ARG A 92 6.35 7.82 -12.72
C ARG A 92 6.98 6.88 -11.70
N LEU A 93 6.58 6.95 -10.43
CA LEU A 93 7.04 6.04 -9.39
C LEU A 93 6.58 4.60 -9.66
N ILE A 94 5.31 4.38 -10.02
CA ILE A 94 4.81 3.04 -10.39
C ILE A 94 5.59 2.45 -11.56
N GLU A 95 5.87 3.25 -12.59
CA GLU A 95 6.64 2.76 -13.74
C GLU A 95 8.07 2.33 -13.34
N GLN A 96 8.71 3.08 -12.45
CA GLN A 96 10.01 2.66 -11.91
C GLN A 96 9.91 1.41 -11.04
N LEU A 97 8.84 1.25 -10.25
CA LEU A 97 8.63 0.04 -9.46
C LEU A 97 8.47 -1.20 -10.35
N ARG A 98 7.77 -1.09 -11.49
CA ARG A 98 7.65 -2.18 -12.48
C ARG A 98 8.97 -2.67 -13.04
N SER A 99 9.97 -1.80 -13.10
CA SER A 99 11.34 -2.17 -13.53
C SER A 99 12.18 -2.85 -12.43
N ARG A 100 11.76 -2.77 -11.16
CA ARG A 100 12.52 -3.23 -10.00
C ARG A 100 11.90 -4.43 -9.31
N LEU A 101 10.58 -4.53 -9.31
CA LEU A 101 9.82 -5.50 -8.54
C LEU A 101 9.07 -6.49 -9.45
N PRO A 102 8.82 -7.72 -8.99
CA PRO A 102 7.88 -8.60 -9.67
C PRO A 102 6.47 -7.99 -9.65
N GLY A 103 5.67 -8.27 -10.68
CA GLY A 103 4.38 -7.60 -10.88
C GLY A 103 3.40 -7.69 -9.70
N TYR A 104 3.43 -8.78 -8.92
CA TYR A 104 2.56 -8.95 -7.75
C TYR A 104 3.00 -8.10 -6.52
N ALA A 105 4.19 -7.51 -6.57
CA ALA A 105 4.72 -6.63 -5.53
C ALA A 105 4.52 -5.14 -5.87
N VAL A 106 4.05 -4.82 -7.08
CA VAL A 106 3.75 -3.47 -7.51
C VAL A 106 2.30 -3.16 -7.12
N PRO A 107 2.05 -2.20 -6.20
CA PRO A 107 0.68 -1.84 -5.85
C PRO A 107 0.00 -1.13 -7.01
N ARG A 108 -1.33 -1.23 -7.10
CA ARG A 108 -2.10 -0.45 -8.07
C ARG A 108 -2.21 0.99 -7.58
N TYR A 109 -1.86 1.96 -8.41
CA TYR A 109 -1.98 3.36 -8.05
C TYR A 109 -3.39 3.85 -8.33
N VAL A 110 -4.08 4.34 -7.31
CA VAL A 110 -5.51 4.64 -7.38
C VAL A 110 -5.85 5.99 -6.80
N GLN A 111 -6.96 6.57 -7.25
CA GLN A 111 -7.54 7.78 -6.69
C GLN A 111 -9.04 7.60 -6.47
N GLU A 112 -9.52 8.12 -5.34
CA GLU A 112 -10.95 8.23 -5.07
C GLU A 112 -11.46 9.53 -5.71
N ILE A 113 -12.53 9.42 -6.49
CA ILE A 113 -13.15 10.58 -7.16
C ILE A 113 -14.62 10.58 -6.78
N ALA A 114 -15.06 11.64 -6.11
CA ALA A 114 -16.44 11.77 -5.68
C ALA A 114 -17.41 11.62 -6.86
N GLY A 115 -18.34 10.66 -6.76
CA GLY A 115 -19.31 10.35 -7.81
C GLY A 115 -18.94 9.17 -8.70
N ASP A 116 -17.69 8.68 -8.65
CA ASP A 116 -17.33 7.44 -9.35
C ASP A 116 -17.86 6.21 -8.60
N SER A 117 -18.17 5.13 -9.33
CA SER A 117 -18.69 3.88 -8.76
C SER A 117 -17.62 3.02 -8.09
N HIS A 118 -16.35 3.32 -8.35
CA HIS A 118 -15.19 2.60 -7.87
C HIS A 118 -13.94 3.50 -7.93
N LYS A 119 -12.87 3.07 -7.26
CA LYS A 119 -11.57 3.74 -7.30
C LYS A 119 -11.00 3.73 -8.71
N ARG A 120 -10.58 4.89 -9.20
CA ARG A 120 -9.95 5.02 -10.52
C ARG A 120 -8.51 4.55 -10.45
N VAL A 121 -8.15 3.57 -11.29
CA VAL A 121 -6.75 3.13 -11.46
C VAL A 121 -6.03 4.15 -12.35
N LEU A 122 -4.93 4.69 -11.83
CA LEU A 122 -4.11 5.72 -12.47
C LEU A 122 -2.83 5.15 -13.10
N ALA A 123 -2.26 4.10 -12.49
CA ALA A 123 -1.13 3.34 -13.01
C ALA A 123 -1.15 1.91 -12.46
#